data_AF-A0A382F4B8-F1
#
_entry.id   AF-A0A382F4B8-F1
#
_cell.length_a   1.000
_cell.length_b   1.000
_cell.length_c   1.000
_cell.angle_alpha   90.00
_cell.angle_beta   90.00
_cell.angle_gamma   90.00
#
_symmetry.space_group_name_H-M   'P 1'
#
loop_
_entity.id
_entity.type
_entity.pdbx_description
1 polymer ?
#
loop_
_entity_poly.entity_id
_entity_poly.type
_entity_poly.pdbx_seq_one_letter_code
_entity_poly.pdbx_strand_id
1 'polypeptide(L)'
;MSRNTTTLTWTLTAFVEADAPALDSIDHASFHTGRTNDEIEGPWGLDAKSLPSGILHVIKESELEGNALESGVVIEMSSLRKQKDEGWFPFQCVMHSSRRGRFRPRGVYVCAETANSMEVVNISCCPPKELPKVIWIRISTLPEKTLAWLLSSSLRGDSNQTRLSDFSDLGDLSPPPPGEPLALPGPPNSPYEFM
;
A
#
# COMPACT_ATOMS: atom_id res chain seq x y z
N MET A 1 -30.00 17.59 10.96
CA MET A 1 -29.00 17.41 9.90
C MET A 1 -28.34 16.06 10.10
N SER A 2 -28.75 15.04 9.35
CA SER A 2 -28.21 13.67 9.49
C SER A 2 -26.85 13.60 8.80
N ARG A 3 -25.79 13.30 9.57
CA ARG A 3 -24.48 12.97 9.02
C ARG A 3 -24.60 11.58 8.38
N ASN A 4 -24.63 11.53 7.06
CA ASN A 4 -24.43 10.29 6.32
C ASN A 4 -22.96 9.87 6.45
N THR A 5 -22.58 9.31 7.59
CA THR A 5 -21.33 8.56 7.73
C THR A 5 -21.48 7.29 6.91
N THR A 6 -21.15 7.39 5.63
CA THR A 6 -21.03 6.24 4.73
C THR A 6 -19.93 5.34 5.31
N THR A 7 -20.37 4.17 5.78
CA THR A 7 -19.57 2.99 6.11
C THR A 7 -18.64 2.69 4.93
N LEU A 8 -17.36 3.06 5.03
CA LEU A 8 -16.41 2.92 3.92
C LEU A 8 -15.22 2.07 4.41
N THR A 9 -15.17 0.85 3.93
CA THR A 9 -13.95 0.05 3.84
C THR A 9 -13.44 0.18 2.41
N TRP A 10 -12.13 0.28 2.23
CA TRP A 10 -11.49 0.39 0.92
C TRP A 10 -10.13 -0.31 0.95
N THR A 11 -9.56 -0.58 -0.22
CA THR A 11 -8.38 -1.44 -0.34
C THR A 11 -7.31 -0.83 -1.24
N LEU A 12 -6.06 -1.19 -0.99
CA LEU A 12 -4.96 -0.89 -1.89
C LEU A 12 -4.16 -2.17 -2.06
N THR A 13 -4.00 -2.60 -3.31
CA THR A 13 -3.18 -3.76 -3.63
C THR A 13 -1.75 -3.29 -3.86
N ALA A 14 -0.78 -4.00 -3.30
CA ALA A 14 0.65 -3.74 -3.45
C ALA A 14 1.35 -5.00 -3.94
N PHE A 15 2.09 -4.90 -5.04
CA PHE A 15 2.90 -5.97 -5.61
C PHE A 15 4.37 -5.62 -5.51
N VAL A 16 5.19 -6.57 -5.09
CA VAL A 16 6.65 -6.39 -5.05
C VAL A 16 7.20 -6.24 -6.48
N GLU A 17 8.15 -5.33 -6.64
CA GLU A 17 8.88 -5.14 -7.91
C GLU A 17 9.80 -6.34 -8.17
N ALA A 18 9.71 -6.95 -9.37
CA ALA A 18 10.34 -8.22 -9.69
C ALA A 18 11.87 -8.16 -9.82
N ASP A 19 12.42 -7.02 -10.28
CA ASP A 19 13.85 -6.82 -10.51
C ASP A 19 14.59 -6.21 -9.31
N ALA A 20 13.92 -6.13 -8.15
CA ALA A 20 14.58 -5.67 -6.94
C ALA A 20 15.66 -6.68 -6.53
N PRO A 21 16.90 -6.25 -6.20
CA PRO A 21 17.94 -7.16 -5.72
C PRO A 21 17.39 -7.99 -4.55
N ALA A 22 17.82 -9.24 -4.41
CA ALA A 22 17.34 -10.12 -3.34
C ALA A 22 17.39 -9.39 -1.99
N LEU A 23 16.20 -9.01 -1.53
CA LEU A 23 16.03 -8.15 -0.37
C LEU A 23 15.69 -9.03 0.80
N ASP A 24 16.67 -9.20 1.69
CA ASP A 24 16.47 -9.94 2.94
C ASP A 24 15.49 -9.23 3.90
N SER A 25 15.07 -8.00 3.57
CA SER A 25 14.16 -7.20 4.39
C SER A 25 13.16 -6.40 3.56
N ILE A 26 11.91 -6.41 4.02
CA ILE A 26 10.81 -5.60 3.46
C ILE A 26 11.02 -4.09 3.56
N ASP A 27 11.89 -3.63 4.46
CA ASP A 27 12.16 -2.20 4.68
C ASP A 27 12.80 -1.51 3.46
N HIS A 28 13.38 -2.30 2.57
CA HIS A 28 14.08 -1.84 1.38
C HIS A 28 13.37 -2.25 0.07
N ALA A 29 12.20 -2.91 0.18
CA ALA A 29 11.43 -3.37 -0.96
C ALA A 29 10.57 -2.26 -1.59
N SER A 30 10.50 -2.29 -2.92
CA SER A 30 9.68 -1.40 -3.74
C SER A 30 8.42 -2.12 -4.19
N PHE A 31 7.29 -1.41 -4.18
CA PHE A 31 5.98 -1.96 -4.51
C PHE A 31 5.26 -1.12 -5.56
N HIS A 32 4.73 -1.79 -6.58
CA HIS A 32 3.69 -1.24 -7.45
C HIS A 32 2.37 -1.28 -6.72
N THR A 33 1.62 -0.18 -6.71
CA THR A 33 0.37 -0.10 -5.97
C THR A 33 -0.79 0.45 -6.78
N GLY A 34 -1.99 -0.05 -6.51
CA GLY A 34 -3.20 0.43 -7.17
C GLY A 34 -4.47 -0.08 -6.51
N ARG A 35 -5.55 0.67 -6.68
CA ARG A 35 -6.88 0.31 -6.19
C ARG A 35 -7.61 -0.63 -7.15
N THR A 36 -7.27 -0.52 -8.42
CA THR A 36 -7.75 -1.38 -9.52
C THR A 36 -6.55 -1.88 -10.33
N ASN A 37 -6.71 -2.99 -11.05
CA ASN A 37 -5.72 -3.48 -11.99
C ASN A 37 -5.36 -2.41 -13.05
N ASP A 38 -6.34 -1.66 -13.56
CA ASP A 38 -6.14 -0.59 -14.55
C ASP A 38 -5.23 0.53 -14.04
N GLU A 39 -5.26 0.83 -12.73
CA GLU A 39 -4.37 1.84 -12.13
C GLU A 39 -2.90 1.40 -12.17
N ILE A 40 -2.65 0.09 -12.11
CA ILE A 40 -1.31 -0.50 -12.11
C ILE A 40 -0.78 -0.67 -13.54
N GLU A 41 -1.63 -1.13 -14.46
CA GLU A 41 -1.27 -1.24 -15.89
C GLU A 41 -1.13 0.14 -16.57
N GLY A 42 -1.71 1.18 -15.96
CA GLY A 42 -1.66 2.54 -16.45
C GLY A 42 -0.26 3.18 -16.36
N PRO A 43 -0.04 4.31 -17.07
CA PRO A 43 1.27 4.98 -17.14
C PRO A 43 1.79 5.49 -15.79
N TRP A 44 0.93 5.56 -14.77
CA TRP A 44 1.29 6.00 -13.41
C TRP A 44 1.49 4.84 -12.43
N GLY A 45 1.11 3.61 -12.80
CA GLY A 45 1.21 2.40 -11.96
C GLY A 45 2.60 1.74 -11.97
N LEU A 46 3.45 2.14 -12.92
CA LEU A 46 4.82 1.67 -13.07
C LEU A 46 5.80 2.28 -12.04
N ASP A 47 5.39 3.30 -11.28
CA ASP A 47 6.23 3.96 -10.28
C ASP A 47 6.20 3.17 -8.96
N ALA A 48 7.18 2.28 -8.76
CA ALA A 48 7.31 1.48 -7.56
C ALA A 48 7.81 2.32 -6.37
N LYS A 49 7.22 2.13 -5.19
CA LYS A 49 7.53 2.90 -3.97
C LYS A 49 7.69 2.01 -2.76
N SER A 50 8.52 2.46 -1.81
CA SER A 50 8.60 1.83 -0.51
C SER A 50 7.31 2.04 0.28
N LEU A 51 6.90 1.03 1.04
CA LEU A 51 5.75 1.16 1.94
C LEU A 51 6.09 2.08 3.13
N PRO A 52 5.13 2.88 3.62
CA PRO A 52 5.37 3.72 4.80
C PRO A 52 5.55 2.87 6.06
N SER A 53 6.25 3.40 7.06
CA SER A 53 6.57 2.68 8.31
C SER A 53 5.33 2.13 9.03
N GLY A 54 4.20 2.85 8.96
CA GLY A 54 2.93 2.37 9.48
C GLY A 54 2.43 1.07 8.83
N ILE A 55 2.64 0.90 7.52
CA ILE A 55 2.26 -0.32 6.80
C ILE A 55 3.27 -1.43 7.08
N LEU A 56 4.57 -1.14 7.01
CA LEU A 56 5.63 -2.11 7.33
C LEU A 56 5.45 -2.71 8.73
N HIS A 57 5.08 -1.89 9.71
CA HIS A 57 4.72 -2.33 11.04
C HIS A 57 3.57 -3.34 11.04
N VAL A 58 2.47 -3.05 10.34
CA VAL A 58 1.32 -3.95 10.28
C VAL A 58 1.68 -5.26 9.58
N ILE A 59 2.54 -5.24 8.56
CA ILE A 59 3.01 -6.46 7.88
C ILE A 59 3.78 -7.36 8.85
N LYS A 60 4.73 -6.77 9.60
CA LYS A 60 5.58 -7.49 10.57
C LYS A 60 4.75 -8.06 11.73
N GLU A 61 3.84 -7.27 12.30
CA GLU A 61 2.94 -7.74 13.38
C GLU A 61 1.94 -8.79 12.92
N SER A 62 1.64 -8.83 11.61
CA SER A 62 0.71 -9.83 11.03
C SER A 62 1.44 -11.06 10.48
N GLU A 63 2.77 -11.14 10.64
CA GLU A 63 3.62 -12.24 10.14
C GLU A 63 3.52 -12.47 8.61
N LEU A 64 3.23 -11.41 7.84
CA LEU A 64 3.05 -11.48 6.38
C LEU A 64 4.27 -11.01 5.57
N GLU A 65 5.43 -10.87 6.20
CA GLU A 65 6.65 -10.37 5.54
C GLU A 65 7.07 -11.26 4.36
N GLY A 66 7.05 -12.59 4.55
CA GLY A 66 7.36 -13.54 3.48
C GLY A 66 6.39 -13.43 2.29
N ASN A 67 5.09 -13.32 2.54
CA ASN A 67 4.09 -13.15 1.48
C ASN A 67 4.26 -11.83 0.72
N ALA A 68 4.58 -10.76 1.45
CA ALA A 68 4.81 -9.44 0.88
C ALA A 68 6.03 -9.42 -0.04
N LEU A 69 7.12 -10.07 0.36
CA LEU A 69 8.35 -10.18 -0.43
C LEU A 69 8.22 -11.16 -1.61
N GLU A 70 7.39 -12.20 -1.49
CA GLU A 70 7.20 -13.19 -2.55
C GLU A 70 6.30 -12.68 -3.68
N SER A 71 5.19 -12.02 -3.34
CA SER A 71 4.14 -11.67 -4.30
C SER A 71 3.53 -10.30 -4.05
N GLY A 72 3.33 -9.92 -2.80
CA GLY A 72 2.68 -8.69 -2.41
C GLY A 72 1.56 -8.92 -1.39
N VAL A 73 0.80 -7.86 -1.11
CA VAL A 73 -0.25 -7.86 -0.08
C VAL A 73 -1.43 -6.97 -0.48
N VAL A 74 -2.57 -7.20 0.19
CA VAL A 74 -3.71 -6.28 0.17
C VAL A 74 -3.72 -5.49 1.48
N ILE A 75 -3.73 -4.17 1.35
CA ILE A 75 -3.89 -3.23 2.45
C ILE A 75 -5.39 -2.90 2.52
N GLU A 76 -6.05 -3.33 3.58
CA GLU A 76 -7.44 -3.00 3.87
C GLU A 76 -7.51 -1.82 4.83
N MET A 77 -8.36 -0.85 4.54
CA MET A 77 -8.53 0.36 5.34
C MET A 77 -10.01 0.57 5.66
N SER A 78 -10.29 1.03 6.88
CA SER A 78 -11.66 1.34 7.32
C SER A 78 -11.71 2.62 8.13
N SER A 79 -12.72 3.45 7.90
CA SER A 79 -13.02 4.60 8.76
C SER A 79 -13.84 4.24 10.01
N LEU A 80 -14.29 2.99 10.08
CA LEU A 80 -15.10 2.47 11.18
C LEU A 80 -14.22 1.86 12.25
N ARG A 81 -14.70 1.90 13.49
CA ARG A 81 -14.04 1.21 14.59
C ARG A 81 -13.97 -0.28 14.29
N LYS A 82 -12.76 -0.83 14.36
CA LYS A 82 -12.47 -2.26 14.24
C LYS A 82 -11.89 -2.80 15.54
N GLN A 83 -11.59 -4.10 15.57
CA GLN A 83 -11.01 -4.77 16.72
C GLN A 83 -9.60 -5.24 16.40
N LYS A 84 -8.69 -5.06 17.36
CA LYS A 84 -7.30 -5.49 17.23
C LYS A 84 -7.18 -7.00 17.09
N ASP A 85 -8.03 -7.74 17.80
CA ASP A 85 -8.09 -9.20 17.76
C ASP A 85 -8.45 -9.77 16.38
N GLU A 86 -9.03 -8.95 15.49
CA GLU A 86 -9.32 -9.28 14.09
C GLU A 86 -8.19 -8.86 13.13
N GLY A 87 -7.02 -8.48 13.66
CA GLY A 87 -5.85 -8.03 12.89
C GLY A 87 -5.90 -6.56 12.45
N TRP A 88 -6.77 -5.73 13.06
CA TRP A 88 -6.88 -4.31 12.71
C TRP A 88 -6.10 -3.39 13.64
N PHE A 89 -5.28 -2.52 13.05
CA PHE A 89 -4.45 -1.56 13.77
C PHE A 89 -5.01 -0.14 13.62
N PRO A 90 -5.25 0.58 14.73
CA PRO A 90 -5.75 1.94 14.68
C PRO A 90 -4.63 2.95 14.44
N PHE A 91 -4.87 3.88 13.52
CA PHE A 91 -4.01 5.03 13.27
C PHE A 91 -4.79 6.32 13.42
N GLN A 92 -4.26 7.24 14.23
CA GLN A 92 -4.89 8.52 14.50
C GLN A 92 -4.30 9.61 13.60
N CYS A 93 -5.17 10.42 13.01
CA CYS A 93 -4.73 11.60 12.26
C CYS A 93 -4.24 12.67 13.22
N VAL A 94 -2.96 13.03 13.11
CA VAL A 94 -2.32 14.05 13.95
C VAL A 94 -2.19 15.39 13.24
N MET A 95 -2.24 15.39 11.90
CA MET A 95 -2.11 16.60 11.09
C MET A 95 -2.95 16.48 9.82
N HIS A 96 -3.76 17.51 9.55
CA HIS A 96 -4.44 17.69 8.28
C HIS A 96 -3.78 18.84 7.51
N SER A 97 -3.35 18.56 6.29
CA SER A 97 -2.94 19.59 5.34
C SER A 97 -4.09 19.86 4.38
N SER A 98 -4.82 20.94 4.63
CA SER A 98 -5.76 21.51 3.67
C SER A 98 -5.06 22.65 2.91
N ARG A 99 -4.15 22.34 1.99
CA ARG A 99 -3.56 23.40 1.16
C ARG A 99 -4.63 23.92 0.18
N ARG A 100 -4.88 25.24 0.20
CA ARG A 100 -5.63 25.93 -0.86
C ARG A 100 -4.84 25.83 -2.17
N GLY A 101 -5.43 25.29 -3.24
CA GLY A 101 -4.81 25.23 -4.58
C GLY A 101 -4.98 23.88 -5.29
N ARG A 102 -4.04 23.54 -6.18
CA ARG A 102 -4.03 22.30 -7.00
C ARG A 102 -3.69 21.02 -6.24
N PHE A 103 -3.36 21.12 -4.95
CA PHE A 103 -2.92 19.98 -4.14
C PHE A 103 -4.11 19.29 -3.48
N ARG A 104 -4.14 17.95 -3.55
CA ARG A 104 -5.14 17.15 -2.87
C ARG A 104 -4.98 17.27 -1.34
N PRO A 105 -6.08 17.32 -0.56
CA PRO A 105 -6.02 17.27 0.89
C PRO A 105 -5.25 16.04 1.38
N ARG A 106 -4.39 16.23 2.38
CA ARG A 106 -3.50 15.19 2.92
C ARG A 106 -3.64 15.11 4.44
N GLY A 107 -3.46 13.93 5.00
CA GLY A 107 -3.46 13.68 6.44
C GLY A 107 -2.28 12.81 6.84
N VAL A 108 -1.64 13.13 7.96
CA VAL A 108 -0.59 12.29 8.56
C VAL A 108 -1.21 11.49 9.69
N TYR A 109 -1.06 10.17 9.61
CA TYR A 109 -1.63 9.21 10.54
C TYR A 109 -0.51 8.50 11.28
N VAL A 110 -0.69 8.32 12.59
CA VAL A 110 0.32 7.73 13.48
C VAL A 110 -0.31 6.60 14.28
N CYS A 111 0.41 5.49 14.41
CA CYS A 111 0.07 4.40 15.31
C CYS A 111 0.38 4.85 16.74
N ALA A 112 -0.63 4.85 17.61
CA ALA A 112 -0.48 5.31 19.00
C ALA A 112 0.52 4.46 19.80
N GLU A 113 0.71 3.20 19.43
CA GLU A 113 1.53 2.24 20.18
C GLU A 113 3.01 2.27 19.77
N THR A 114 3.31 2.56 18.50
CA THR A 114 4.65 2.31 17.93
C THR A 114 5.30 3.51 17.25
N ALA A 115 4.68 4.69 17.28
CA ALA A 115 5.12 5.91 16.60
C ALA A 115 5.31 5.78 15.07
N ASN A 116 4.96 4.63 14.50
CA ASN A 116 4.95 4.38 13.06
C ASN A 116 3.88 5.24 12.39
N SER A 117 4.18 5.72 11.18
CA SER A 117 3.35 6.74 10.54
C SER A 117 3.15 6.48 9.05
N MET A 118 2.14 7.14 8.50
CA MET A 118 1.86 7.13 7.07
C MET A 118 1.13 8.40 6.67
N GLU A 119 1.29 8.78 5.40
CA GLU A 119 0.48 9.83 4.81
C GLU A 119 -0.72 9.22 4.08
N VAL A 120 -1.87 9.89 4.16
CA VAL A 120 -3.09 9.54 3.42
C VAL A 120 -3.53 10.73 2.59
N VAL A 121 -3.77 10.50 1.30
CA VAL A 121 -4.17 11.51 0.33
C VAL A 121 -5.63 11.35 -0.03
N ASN A 122 -6.40 12.42 0.03
CA ASN A 122 -7.74 12.43 -0.48
C ASN A 122 -7.75 12.48 -2.03
N ILE A 123 -8.01 11.33 -2.62
CA ILE A 123 -8.12 11.16 -4.08
C ILE A 123 -9.56 11.24 -4.60
N SER A 124 -10.54 11.48 -3.73
CA SER A 124 -11.93 11.63 -4.12
C SER A 124 -12.14 12.85 -5.03
N CYS A 125 -12.94 12.65 -6.09
CA CYS A 125 -13.39 13.71 -6.99
C CYS A 125 -14.62 14.46 -6.44
N CYS A 126 -15.06 15.53 -7.09
CA CYS A 126 -16.02 16.52 -6.58
C CYS A 126 -17.36 15.93 -6.04
N PRO A 127 -17.78 16.23 -4.78
CA PRO A 127 -17.05 16.96 -3.74
C PRO A 127 -16.03 16.06 -2.99
N PRO A 128 -14.86 16.60 -2.58
CA PRO A 128 -13.88 15.83 -1.83
C PRO A 128 -14.44 15.38 -0.47
N LYS A 129 -14.35 14.07 -0.16
CA LYS A 129 -14.71 13.53 1.15
C LYS A 129 -13.69 13.92 2.20
N GLU A 130 -14.10 14.37 3.38
CA GLU A 130 -13.14 14.65 4.46
C GLU A 130 -12.40 13.38 4.88
N LEU A 131 -11.10 13.52 5.16
CA LEU A 131 -10.30 12.42 5.70
C LEU A 131 -10.75 12.13 7.14
N PRO A 132 -10.94 10.84 7.52
CA PRO A 132 -11.43 10.48 8.84
C PRO A 132 -10.39 10.73 9.94
N LYS A 133 -10.81 11.03 11.16
CA LYS A 133 -9.86 11.28 12.27
C LYS A 133 -9.06 10.04 12.69
N VAL A 134 -9.62 8.86 12.48
CA VAL A 134 -9.00 7.57 12.77
C VAL A 134 -9.26 6.67 11.57
N ILE A 135 -8.23 5.96 11.13
CA ILE A 135 -8.34 4.85 10.19
C ILE A 135 -7.90 3.57 10.88
N TRP A 136 -8.52 2.47 10.49
CA TRP A 136 -8.13 1.13 10.91
C TRP A 136 -7.55 0.43 9.70
N ILE A 137 -6.42 -0.23 9.89
CA ILE A 137 -5.70 -0.90 8.80
C ILE A 137 -5.50 -2.36 9.16
N ARG A 138 -5.74 -3.23 8.19
CA ARG A 138 -5.40 -4.65 8.23
C ARG A 138 -4.67 -5.01 6.95
N ILE A 139 -3.77 -5.99 7.03
CA ILE A 139 -3.09 -6.51 5.85
C ILE A 139 -3.46 -7.98 5.69
N SER A 140 -3.67 -8.38 4.44
CA SER A 140 -3.97 -9.76 4.07
C SER A 140 -3.15 -10.16 2.84
N THR A 141 -3.00 -11.47 2.64
CA THR A 141 -2.37 -12.03 1.45
C THR A 141 -3.19 -11.72 0.20
N LEU A 142 -2.52 -11.70 -0.96
CA LEU A 142 -3.21 -11.51 -2.23
C LEU A 142 -4.25 -12.62 -2.48
N PRO A 143 -5.49 -12.28 -2.87
CA PRO A 143 -6.49 -13.25 -3.28
C PRO A 143 -6.02 -14.05 -4.51
N GLU A 144 -6.43 -15.33 -4.62
CA GLU A 144 -6.03 -16.20 -5.74
C GLU A 144 -6.33 -15.60 -7.11
N LYS A 145 -7.49 -14.96 -7.28
CA LYS A 145 -7.84 -14.26 -8.52
C LYS A 145 -6.81 -13.17 -8.87
N THR A 146 -6.36 -12.41 -7.85
CA THR A 146 -5.35 -11.33 -7.97
C THR A 146 -3.98 -11.87 -8.30
N LEU A 147 -3.59 -12.98 -7.68
CA LEU A 147 -2.35 -13.69 -8.02
C LEU A 147 -2.38 -14.23 -9.45
N ALA A 148 -3.49 -14.84 -9.89
CA ALA A 148 -3.63 -15.35 -11.25
C ALA A 148 -3.49 -14.25 -12.30
N TRP A 149 -4.09 -13.08 -12.06
CA TRP A 149 -3.89 -11.91 -12.92
C TRP A 149 -2.44 -11.42 -12.90
N LEU A 150 -1.82 -11.29 -11.73
CA LEU A 150 -0.42 -10.84 -11.60
C LEU A 150 0.52 -11.74 -12.42
N LEU A 151 0.31 -13.06 -12.36
CA LEU A 151 1.09 -14.04 -13.12
C LEU A 151 0.88 -13.95 -14.63
N SER A 152 -0.26 -13.44 -15.08
CA SER A 152 -0.55 -13.19 -16.51
C SER A 152 -0.12 -11.80 -16.98
N SER A 153 0.19 -10.89 -16.06
CA SER A 153 0.56 -9.51 -16.34
C SER A 153 2.05 -9.40 -16.72
N SER A 154 2.39 -8.35 -17.47
CA SER A 154 3.79 -8.04 -17.81
C SER A 154 4.59 -7.40 -16.67
N LEU A 155 3.99 -7.22 -15.48
CA LEU A 155 4.64 -6.59 -14.32
C LEU A 155 5.79 -7.41 -13.75
N ARG A 156 5.84 -8.72 -14.02
CA ARG A 156 6.95 -9.60 -13.62
C ARG A 156 8.10 -9.66 -14.62
N GLY A 157 8.08 -8.78 -15.63
CA GLY A 157 9.05 -8.78 -16.72
C GLY A 157 8.75 -9.88 -17.74
N ASP A 158 9.31 -9.73 -18.94
CA ASP A 158 9.26 -10.79 -19.94
C ASP A 158 9.94 -12.05 -19.39
N SER A 159 9.36 -13.20 -19.69
CA SER A 159 9.78 -14.57 -19.31
C SER A 159 11.18 -15.00 -19.80
N ASN A 160 12.18 -14.12 -19.78
CA ASN A 160 13.56 -14.48 -19.97
C ASN A 160 13.99 -15.30 -18.76
N GLN A 161 13.90 -16.62 -18.92
CA GLN A 161 14.45 -17.60 -17.99
C GLN A 161 15.90 -17.22 -17.67
N THR A 162 16.11 -16.70 -16.48
CA THR A 162 17.46 -16.42 -15.95
C THR A 162 18.22 -17.73 -15.83
N ARG A 163 19.45 -17.76 -16.32
CA ARG A 163 20.31 -18.92 -16.18
C ARG A 163 20.80 -18.97 -14.74
N LEU A 164 21.06 -20.17 -14.23
CA LEU A 164 21.58 -20.36 -12.88
C LEU A 164 22.94 -19.67 -12.66
N SER A 165 23.65 -19.35 -13.73
CA SER A 165 24.89 -18.55 -13.75
C SER A 165 24.69 -17.06 -13.45
N ASP A 166 23.49 -16.55 -13.67
CA ASP A 166 23.16 -15.13 -13.47
C ASP A 166 23.03 -14.81 -11.96
N PHE A 167 22.83 -15.84 -11.13
CA PHE A 167 22.85 -15.78 -9.66
C PHE A 167 24.28 -15.78 -9.08
N SER A 168 25.26 -15.25 -9.81
CA SER A 168 26.60 -15.06 -9.24
C SER A 168 26.55 -13.89 -8.25
N ASP A 169 26.99 -14.13 -7.02
CA ASP A 169 27.02 -13.15 -5.91
C ASP A 169 27.64 -11.82 -6.35
N LEU A 170 26.79 -10.85 -6.68
CA LEU A 170 27.15 -9.45 -6.80
C LEU A 170 27.24 -8.95 -5.37
N GLY A 171 28.43 -9.07 -4.77
CA GLY A 171 28.67 -8.76 -3.36
C GLY A 171 28.10 -7.40 -2.92
N ASP A 172 27.89 -7.25 -1.61
CA ASP A 172 27.20 -6.14 -0.92
C ASP A 172 27.22 -4.79 -1.65
N LEU A 173 26.23 -4.59 -2.54
CA LEU A 173 25.89 -3.28 -3.03
C LEU A 173 25.07 -2.61 -1.93
N SER A 174 25.55 -1.46 -1.46
CA SER A 174 24.77 -0.64 -0.51
C SER A 174 23.40 -0.37 -1.15
N PRO A 175 22.29 -0.66 -0.46
CA PRO A 175 20.97 -0.40 -1.01
C PRO A 175 20.85 1.10 -1.32
N PRO A 176 20.17 1.47 -2.42
CA PRO A 176 19.89 2.86 -2.72
C PRO A 176 19.15 3.51 -1.54
N PRO A 177 19.34 4.83 -1.32
CA PRO A 177 18.60 5.52 -0.28
C PRO A 177 17.09 5.37 -0.55
N PRO A 178 16.27 5.08 0.49
CA PRO A 178 14.84 4.88 0.31
C PRO A 178 14.21 6.12 -0.29
N GLY A 179 13.39 5.92 -1.33
CA GLY A 179 12.61 6.97 -1.96
C GLY A 179 11.56 7.57 -1.04
N GLU A 180 10.78 8.52 -1.55
CA GLU A 180 9.63 9.03 -0.80
C GLU A 180 8.61 7.89 -0.60
N PRO A 181 8.21 7.58 0.65
CA PRO A 181 7.32 6.47 0.90
C PRO A 181 5.94 6.73 0.28
N LEU A 182 5.27 5.64 -0.09
CA LEU A 182 3.93 5.69 -0.65
C LEU A 182 2.95 6.39 0.30
N ALA A 183 2.25 7.39 -0.22
CA ALA A 183 1.09 7.97 0.45
C ALA A 183 -0.17 7.17 0.09
N LEU A 184 -0.89 6.69 1.10
CA LEU A 184 -2.07 5.83 0.92
C LEU A 184 -3.28 6.61 0.40
N PRO A 185 -4.20 5.94 -0.31
CA PRO A 185 -5.45 6.54 -0.72
C PRO A 185 -6.40 6.73 0.47
N GLY A 186 -7.04 7.89 0.53
CA GLY A 186 -8.19 8.11 1.40
C GLY A 186 -9.46 7.38 0.91
N PRO A 187 -10.56 7.48 1.66
CA PRO A 187 -11.81 6.82 1.31
C PRO A 187 -12.29 7.20 -0.10
N PRO A 188 -12.77 6.25 -0.91
CA PRO A 188 -13.25 6.52 -2.26
C PRO A 188 -14.65 7.12 -2.27
N ASN A 189 -15.04 7.71 -3.41
CA ASN A 189 -16.41 8.19 -3.62
C ASN A 189 -17.40 7.07 -3.91
N SER A 190 -17.00 6.13 -4.75
CA SER A 190 -17.77 4.96 -5.16
C SER A 190 -17.04 3.67 -4.75
N PRO A 191 -17.77 2.57 -4.53
CA PRO A 191 -17.16 1.25 -4.42
C PRO A 191 -16.33 0.94 -5.66
N TYR A 192 -15.27 0.17 -5.47
CA TYR A 192 -14.46 -0.43 -6.52
C TYR A 192 -14.02 -1.81 -6.05
N GLU A 193 -13.55 -2.61 -7.00
CA GLU A 193 -12.92 -3.88 -6.76
C GLU A 193 -11.64 -3.91 -7.59
N PHE A 194 -10.62 -4.61 -7.10
CA PHE A 194 -9.37 -4.72 -7.84
C PHE A 194 -9.58 -5.47 -9.16
N MET A 195 -10.50 -6.44 -9.18
CA MET A 195 -10.98 -7.21 -10.35
C MET A 195 -12.30 -7.90 -10.10
#